data_AF-A0A496SI99-F1
#
_entry.id   AF-A0A496SI99-F1
#
_cell.length_a   1.000
_cell.length_b   1.000
_cell.length_c   1.000
_cell.angle_alpha   90.00
_cell.angle_beta   90.00
_cell.angle_gamma   90.00
#
_symmetry.space_group_name_H-M   'P 1'
#
loop_
_entity.id
_entity.type
_entity.pdbx_description
1 polymer ?
#
loop_
_entity_poly.entity_id
_entity_poly.type
_entity_poly.pdbx_seq_one_letter_code
_entity_poly.pdbx_strand_id
1 'polypeptide(L)'
;DPFLFQNAVYALVPAKDTPGWALERMADLVEKLGARVALLDASTHDRIVALVSHLPQMVAVALVGLVGKMAEEEPLYLRMAAGGFRDMTRIASSPFEVWKDICRTNSSKISEAIDLLIDELIRLKGMLEDPELGEAFRFAAETRGNIPKDAKGFLRPLYELRIVAEDRPGVIAGIASPLAEAGINIKDIEVLKVREDEGGTLRLAFGSLEDLERALEILKGRGFEVSKG
;
A
#
# COMPACT_ATOMS: atom_id res chain seq x y z
N ASP A 1 18.48 -9.43 -1.69
CA ASP A 1 18.32 -8.01 -1.33
C ASP A 1 18.52 -7.89 0.18
N PRO A 2 19.58 -7.20 0.66
CA PRO A 2 19.84 -7.05 2.09
C PRO A 2 18.77 -6.21 2.84
N PHE A 3 17.92 -5.46 2.12
CA PHE A 3 16.89 -4.62 2.71
C PHE A 3 15.47 -5.22 2.61
N LEU A 4 15.35 -6.48 2.19
CA LEU A 4 14.06 -7.14 1.91
C LEU A 4 13.08 -7.07 3.10
N PHE A 5 13.59 -7.11 4.33
CA PHE A 5 12.77 -7.14 5.55
C PHE A 5 12.70 -5.79 6.27
N GLN A 6 13.34 -4.75 5.75
CA GLN A 6 13.38 -3.45 6.38
C GLN A 6 11.94 -2.90 6.53
N ASN A 7 11.55 -2.56 7.76
CA ASN A 7 10.21 -2.19 8.25
C ASN A 7 9.04 -3.14 7.97
N ALA A 8 9.30 -4.29 7.35
CA ALA A 8 8.28 -5.29 7.15
C ALA A 8 7.73 -5.74 8.51
N VAL A 9 6.43 -5.98 8.59
CA VAL A 9 5.87 -6.68 9.75
C VAL A 9 6.24 -8.15 9.60
N TYR A 10 6.91 -8.70 10.61
CA TYR A 10 7.29 -10.10 10.66
C TYR A 10 6.50 -10.77 11.78
N ALA A 11 5.59 -11.66 11.41
CA ALA A 11 4.80 -12.41 12.39
C ALA A 11 5.66 -13.53 13.01
N LEU A 12 5.79 -13.53 14.33
CA LEU A 12 6.31 -14.65 15.09
C LEU A 12 5.15 -15.39 15.74
N VAL A 13 4.99 -16.66 15.38
CA VAL A 13 3.94 -17.56 15.87
C VAL A 13 4.59 -18.67 16.69
N PRO A 14 4.89 -18.45 17.98
CA PRO A 14 5.52 -19.46 18.81
C PRO A 14 4.57 -20.65 19.05
N ALA A 15 5.12 -21.85 19.08
CA ALA A 15 4.41 -23.01 19.61
C ALA A 15 4.23 -22.86 21.13
N LYS A 16 3.25 -23.60 21.69
CA LYS A 16 2.92 -23.55 23.12
C LYS A 16 4.14 -23.76 24.03
N ASP A 17 5.05 -24.63 23.62
CA ASP A 17 6.22 -25.03 24.41
C ASP A 17 7.53 -24.34 23.93
N THR A 18 7.43 -23.30 23.09
CA THR A 18 8.60 -22.51 22.67
C THR A 18 9.25 -21.85 23.90
N PRO A 19 10.52 -22.13 24.21
CA PRO A 19 11.20 -21.49 25.33
C PRO A 19 11.34 -19.98 25.12
N GLY A 20 11.16 -19.19 26.19
CA GLY A 20 11.25 -17.72 26.14
C GLY A 20 12.58 -17.23 25.53
N TRP A 21 13.70 -17.82 25.94
CA TRP A 21 15.02 -17.46 25.39
C TRP A 21 15.14 -17.69 23.88
N ALA A 22 14.42 -18.66 23.32
CA ALA A 22 14.46 -18.96 21.89
C ALA A 22 13.61 -17.94 21.12
N LEU A 23 12.47 -17.54 21.69
CA LEU A 23 11.62 -16.48 21.15
C LEU A 23 12.34 -15.13 21.17
N GLU A 24 12.98 -14.78 22.28
CA GLU A 24 13.78 -13.55 22.42
C GLU A 24 14.90 -13.49 21.39
N ARG A 25 15.67 -14.57 21.23
CA ARG A 25 16.73 -14.64 20.20
C ARG A 25 16.20 -14.50 18.78
N MET A 26 15.02 -15.05 18.50
CA MET A 26 14.41 -14.93 17.18
C MET A 26 13.90 -13.50 16.94
N ALA A 27 13.27 -12.89 17.94
CA ALA A 27 12.84 -11.49 17.88
C ALA A 27 14.04 -10.57 17.63
N ASP A 28 15.12 -10.72 18.41
CA ASP A 28 16.36 -9.96 18.24
C ASP A 28 16.94 -10.10 16.82
N LEU A 29 16.90 -11.31 16.25
CA LEU A 29 17.39 -11.54 14.89
C LEU A 29 16.52 -10.80 13.86
N VAL A 30 15.20 -10.92 13.97
CA VAL A 30 14.24 -10.28 13.06
C VAL A 30 14.35 -8.76 13.13
N GLU A 31 14.50 -8.19 14.32
CA GLU A 31 14.70 -6.75 14.50
C GLU A 31 16.04 -6.27 13.92
N LYS A 32 17.10 -7.07 14.00
CA LYS A 32 18.39 -6.76 13.34
C LYS A 32 18.30 -6.79 11.81
N LEU A 33 17.32 -7.48 11.23
CA LEU A 33 17.00 -7.40 9.80
C LEU A 33 16.19 -6.12 9.44
N GLY A 34 15.87 -5.29 10.43
CA GLY A 34 15.10 -4.06 10.27
C GLY A 34 13.57 -4.28 10.28
N ALA A 35 13.10 -5.51 10.49
CA ALA A 35 11.67 -5.82 10.55
C ALA A 35 11.07 -5.46 11.92
N ARG A 36 9.74 -5.34 11.95
CA ARG A 36 8.94 -5.13 13.16
C ARG A 36 8.29 -6.45 13.56
N VAL A 37 8.65 -6.97 14.71
CA VAL A 37 8.10 -8.23 15.23
C VAL A 37 6.64 -8.02 15.64
N ALA A 38 5.76 -8.90 15.16
CA ALA A 38 4.39 -9.04 15.65
C ALA A 38 4.22 -10.44 16.23
N LEU A 39 4.06 -10.54 17.55
CA LEU A 39 3.84 -11.82 18.22
C LEU A 39 2.35 -12.17 18.18
N LEU A 40 2.00 -13.30 17.57
CA LEU A 40 0.61 -13.74 17.39
C LEU A 40 0.49 -15.24 17.68
N ASP A 41 -0.68 -15.70 18.11
CA ASP A 41 -1.01 -17.12 18.00
C ASP A 41 -1.39 -17.48 16.56
N ALA A 42 -1.33 -18.77 16.23
CA ALA A 42 -1.55 -19.26 14.86
C ALA A 42 -2.94 -18.91 14.33
N SER A 43 -3.98 -19.05 15.16
CA SER A 43 -5.35 -18.78 14.75
C SER A 43 -5.56 -17.29 14.47
N THR A 44 -5.02 -16.41 15.31
CA THR A 44 -5.08 -14.96 15.10
C THR A 44 -4.32 -14.56 13.85
N HIS A 45 -3.11 -15.07 13.65
CA HIS A 45 -2.35 -14.86 12.41
C HIS A 45 -3.17 -15.25 11.18
N ASP A 46 -3.68 -16.47 11.13
CA ASP A 46 -4.37 -17.03 9.97
C ASP A 46 -5.66 -16.27 9.63
N ARG A 47 -6.40 -15.80 10.65
CA ARG A 47 -7.57 -14.92 10.46
C ARG A 47 -7.19 -13.56 9.89
N ILE A 48 -6.12 -12.95 10.42
CA ILE A 48 -5.65 -11.64 9.94
C ILE A 48 -5.21 -11.77 8.48
N VAL A 49 -4.31 -12.70 8.15
CA VAL A 49 -3.77 -12.83 6.78
C VAL A 49 -4.84 -13.29 5.79
N ALA A 50 -5.84 -14.07 6.23
CA ALA A 50 -6.99 -14.40 5.38
C ALA A 50 -7.71 -13.14 4.90
N LEU A 51 -7.94 -12.16 5.79
CA LEU A 51 -8.66 -10.94 5.44
C LEU A 51 -7.79 -9.91 4.71
N VAL A 52 -6.54 -9.68 5.15
CA VAL A 52 -5.71 -8.58 4.64
C VAL A 52 -4.74 -8.98 3.52
N SER A 53 -4.60 -10.28 3.22
CA SER A 53 -3.69 -10.78 2.17
C SER A 53 -4.35 -11.78 1.23
N HIS A 54 -4.96 -12.84 1.75
CA HIS A 54 -5.49 -13.92 0.91
C HIS A 54 -6.79 -13.52 0.19
N LEU A 55 -7.73 -12.89 0.90
CA LEU A 55 -8.96 -12.38 0.32
C LEU A 55 -8.68 -11.37 -0.81
N PRO A 56 -7.81 -10.36 -0.65
CA PRO A 56 -7.41 -9.49 -1.76
C PRO A 56 -6.96 -10.24 -3.02
N GLN A 57 -6.21 -11.33 -2.87
CA GLN A 57 -5.84 -12.17 -4.02
C GLN A 57 -7.07 -12.80 -4.67
N MET A 58 -7.98 -13.39 -3.88
CA MET A 58 -9.20 -14.01 -4.39
C MET A 58 -10.08 -13.00 -5.13
N VAL A 59 -10.21 -11.79 -4.58
CA VAL A 59 -10.94 -10.67 -5.20
C VAL A 59 -10.29 -10.26 -6.53
N ALA A 60 -8.97 -10.10 -6.56
CA ALA A 60 -8.27 -9.73 -7.79
C ALA A 60 -8.46 -10.79 -8.89
N VAL A 61 -8.35 -12.08 -8.54
CA VAL A 61 -8.61 -13.19 -9.47
C VAL A 61 -10.06 -13.21 -9.95
N ALA A 62 -11.03 -13.02 -9.04
CA ALA A 62 -12.44 -12.99 -9.38
C ALA A 62 -12.81 -11.81 -10.30
N LEU A 63 -12.29 -10.61 -10.02
CA LEU A 63 -12.53 -9.42 -10.83
C LEU A 63 -11.97 -9.55 -12.25
N VAL A 64 -10.71 -9.99 -12.38
CA VAL A 64 -10.09 -10.22 -13.69
C VAL A 64 -10.80 -11.33 -14.45
N GLY A 65 -11.14 -12.43 -13.76
CA GLY A 65 -11.88 -13.54 -14.37
C GLY A 65 -13.28 -13.12 -14.87
N LEU A 66 -13.98 -12.26 -14.12
CA LEU A 66 -15.27 -11.72 -14.52
C LEU A 66 -15.15 -10.85 -15.78
N VAL A 67 -14.22 -9.89 -15.79
CA VAL A 67 -13.98 -9.01 -16.95
C VAL A 67 -13.51 -9.82 -18.16
N GLY A 68 -12.66 -10.83 -17.95
CA GLY A 68 -12.18 -11.73 -19.01
C GLY A 68 -13.33 -12.45 -19.71
N LYS A 69 -14.30 -12.97 -18.95
CA LYS A 69 -15.52 -13.60 -19.51
C LYS A 69 -16.35 -12.62 -20.32
N MET A 70 -16.57 -11.41 -19.82
CA MET A 70 -17.32 -10.37 -20.57
C MET A 70 -16.59 -9.97 -21.85
N ALA A 71 -15.26 -9.99 -21.83
CA ALA A 71 -14.44 -9.66 -22.99
C ALA A 71 -14.43 -10.73 -24.09
N GLU A 72 -14.85 -11.97 -23.79
CA GLU A 72 -15.12 -12.99 -24.81
C GLU A 72 -16.29 -12.58 -25.72
N GLU A 73 -17.26 -11.86 -25.17
CA GLU A 73 -18.41 -11.30 -25.91
C GLU A 73 -18.11 -9.92 -26.50
N GLU A 74 -17.49 -9.02 -25.72
CA GLU A 74 -17.16 -7.65 -26.14
C GLU A 74 -15.72 -7.25 -25.73
N PRO A 75 -14.75 -7.30 -26.67
CA PRO A 75 -13.35 -6.98 -26.39
C PRO A 75 -13.09 -5.57 -25.83
N LEU A 76 -14.04 -4.64 -25.99
CA LEU A 76 -13.96 -3.29 -25.44
C LEU A 76 -13.84 -3.27 -23.90
N TYR A 77 -14.36 -4.27 -23.18
CA TYR A 77 -14.21 -4.36 -21.73
C TYR A 77 -12.75 -4.32 -21.27
N LEU A 78 -11.86 -5.06 -21.94
CA LEU A 78 -10.43 -5.04 -21.64
C LEU A 78 -9.75 -3.74 -22.11
N ARG A 79 -10.19 -3.17 -23.24
CA ARG A 79 -9.64 -1.89 -23.73
C ARG A 79 -9.99 -0.71 -22.82
N MET A 80 -11.13 -0.78 -22.12
CA MET A 80 -11.58 0.24 -21.17
C MET A 80 -11.10 -0.01 -19.74
N ALA A 81 -10.43 -1.13 -19.47
CA ALA A 81 -9.82 -1.42 -18.18
C ALA A 81 -8.63 -0.46 -17.93
N ALA A 82 -8.92 0.73 -17.39
CA ALA A 82 -7.96 1.79 -17.13
C ALA A 82 -7.04 1.52 -15.92
N GLY A 83 -6.14 2.46 -15.62
CA GLY A 83 -5.11 2.33 -14.58
C GLY A 83 -5.63 1.81 -13.23
N GLY A 84 -6.75 2.34 -12.73
CA GLY A 84 -7.32 1.90 -11.46
C GLY A 84 -7.71 0.42 -11.40
N PHE A 85 -8.22 -0.15 -12.50
CA PHE A 85 -8.49 -1.58 -12.60
C PHE A 85 -7.19 -2.38 -12.57
N ARG A 86 -6.19 -1.96 -13.35
CA ARG A 86 -4.88 -2.62 -13.43
C ARG A 86 -4.15 -2.61 -12.10
N ASP A 87 -4.23 -1.51 -11.35
CA ASP A 87 -3.57 -1.36 -10.05
C ASP A 87 -4.23 -2.24 -8.99
N MET A 88 -5.57 -2.25 -8.93
CA MET A 88 -6.34 -3.07 -8.00
C MET A 88 -6.14 -4.57 -8.27
N THR A 89 -5.96 -4.94 -9.54
CA THR A 89 -5.87 -6.35 -9.96
C THR A 89 -4.45 -6.83 -10.23
N ARG A 90 -3.42 -6.02 -9.94
CA ARG A 90 -2.01 -6.36 -10.20
C ARG A 90 -1.62 -7.75 -9.69
N ILE A 91 -2.10 -8.12 -8.50
CA ILE A 91 -1.78 -9.40 -7.84
C ILE A 91 -2.50 -10.60 -8.46
N ALA A 92 -3.52 -10.42 -9.31
CA ALA A 92 -4.19 -11.51 -10.02
C ALA A 92 -3.23 -12.32 -10.92
N SER A 93 -2.11 -11.71 -11.32
CA SER A 93 -1.04 -12.35 -12.11
C SER A 93 -0.14 -13.29 -11.29
N SER A 94 -0.35 -13.41 -9.98
CA SER A 94 0.44 -14.30 -9.12
C SER A 94 0.25 -15.77 -9.53
N PRO A 95 1.32 -16.57 -9.62
CA PRO A 95 1.23 -17.97 -10.03
C PRO A 95 0.48 -18.81 -8.98
N PHE A 96 -0.43 -19.67 -9.44
CA PHE A 96 -1.22 -20.52 -8.54
C PHE A 96 -0.38 -21.45 -7.68
N GLU A 97 0.79 -21.90 -8.15
CA GLU A 97 1.67 -22.78 -7.37
C GLU A 97 2.11 -22.15 -6.03
N VAL A 98 2.22 -20.82 -5.95
CA VAL A 98 2.49 -20.11 -4.68
C VAL A 98 1.26 -20.11 -3.78
N TRP A 99 0.07 -19.97 -4.37
CA TRP A 99 -1.19 -19.85 -3.66
C TRP A 99 -1.83 -21.20 -3.29
N LYS A 100 -1.43 -22.28 -3.93
CA LYS A 100 -1.98 -23.62 -3.76
C LYS A 100 -1.93 -24.07 -2.30
N ASP A 101 -0.76 -23.94 -1.67
CA ASP A 101 -0.59 -24.32 -0.27
C ASP A 101 -1.30 -23.35 0.67
N ILE A 102 -1.25 -22.04 0.40
CA ILE A 102 -1.95 -21.01 1.18
C ILE A 102 -3.46 -21.30 1.21
N CYS A 103 -4.06 -21.54 0.05
CA CYS A 103 -5.48 -21.87 -0.06
C CYS A 103 -5.80 -23.19 0.64
N ARG A 104 -4.92 -24.18 0.55
CA ARG A 104 -5.12 -25.49 1.19
C ARG A 104 -5.05 -25.42 2.72
N THR A 105 -4.08 -24.71 3.28
CA THR A 105 -3.84 -24.66 4.72
C THR A 105 -4.74 -23.67 5.45
N ASN A 106 -5.28 -22.67 4.75
CA ASN A 106 -6.12 -21.64 5.36
C ASN A 106 -7.52 -21.51 4.70
N SER A 107 -8.00 -22.57 4.04
CA SER A 107 -9.26 -22.60 3.27
C SER A 107 -10.46 -22.11 4.08
N SER A 108 -10.61 -22.56 5.33
CA SER A 108 -11.72 -22.18 6.21
C SER A 108 -11.74 -20.67 6.47
N LYS A 109 -10.59 -20.05 6.80
CA LYS A 109 -10.55 -18.61 7.08
C LYS A 109 -10.67 -17.77 5.83
N ILE A 110 -10.15 -18.26 4.71
CA ILE A 110 -10.37 -17.62 3.41
C ILE A 110 -11.85 -17.65 3.05
N SER A 111 -12.55 -18.77 3.25
CA SER A 111 -14.00 -18.87 3.03
C SER A 111 -14.77 -17.89 3.93
N GLU A 112 -14.49 -17.87 5.23
CA GLU A 112 -15.09 -16.92 6.17
C GLU A 112 -14.86 -15.46 5.71
N ALA A 113 -13.66 -15.13 5.20
CA ALA A 113 -13.34 -13.79 4.71
C ALA A 113 -14.09 -13.46 3.39
N ILE A 114 -14.31 -14.44 2.51
CA ILE A 114 -15.12 -14.27 1.30
C ILE A 114 -16.57 -13.98 1.67
N ASP A 115 -17.13 -14.70 2.64
CA ASP A 115 -18.51 -14.48 3.10
C ASP A 115 -18.68 -13.06 3.67
N LEU A 116 -17.74 -12.60 4.49
CA LEU A 116 -17.73 -11.22 5.00
C LEU A 116 -17.72 -10.18 3.87
N LEU A 117 -16.96 -10.42 2.80
CA LEU A 117 -16.93 -9.52 1.65
C LEU A 117 -18.24 -9.57 0.85
N ILE A 118 -18.83 -10.76 0.67
CA ILE A 118 -20.13 -10.91 0.00
C ILE A 118 -21.19 -10.10 0.75
N ASP A 119 -21.25 -10.21 2.07
CA ASP A 119 -22.18 -9.45 2.90
C ASP A 119 -21.99 -7.95 2.74
N GLU A 120 -20.73 -7.48 2.72
CA GLU A 120 -20.41 -6.07 2.51
C GLU A 120 -20.78 -5.58 1.09
N LEU A 121 -20.54 -6.40 0.06
CA LEU A 121 -20.96 -6.09 -1.31
C LEU A 121 -22.48 -6.06 -1.46
N ILE A 122 -23.21 -6.95 -0.79
CA ILE A 122 -24.68 -6.95 -0.75
C ILE A 122 -25.17 -5.67 -0.06
N ARG A 123 -24.57 -5.30 1.08
CA ARG A 123 -24.88 -4.05 1.80
C ARG A 123 -24.69 -2.84 0.89
N LEU A 124 -23.51 -2.69 0.27
CA LEU A 124 -23.22 -1.58 -0.64
C LEU A 124 -24.15 -1.56 -1.86
N LYS A 125 -24.48 -2.72 -2.43
CA LYS A 125 -25.44 -2.85 -3.52
C LYS A 125 -26.83 -2.34 -3.13
N GLY A 126 -27.26 -2.61 -1.90
CA GLY A 126 -28.55 -2.12 -1.37
C GLY A 126 -28.59 -0.61 -1.14
N MET A 127 -27.42 0.05 -1.05
CA MET A 127 -27.28 1.47 -0.74
C MET A 127 -26.94 2.33 -1.96
N LEU A 128 -26.96 1.80 -3.19
CA LEU A 128 -26.48 2.54 -4.37
C LEU A 128 -27.17 3.89 -4.62
N GLU A 129 -28.44 4.01 -4.20
CA GLU A 129 -29.23 5.23 -4.30
C GLU A 129 -29.42 5.94 -2.94
N ASP A 130 -28.83 5.39 -1.88
CA ASP A 130 -28.96 5.87 -0.51
C ASP A 130 -27.85 6.88 -0.16
N PRO A 131 -28.17 8.06 0.39
CA PRO A 131 -27.17 9.00 0.91
C PRO A 131 -26.18 8.38 1.92
N GLU A 132 -26.57 7.35 2.67
CA GLU A 132 -25.70 6.62 3.59
C GLU A 132 -24.52 5.93 2.88
N LEU A 133 -24.58 5.70 1.57
CA LEU A 133 -23.41 5.25 0.81
C LEU A 133 -22.22 6.22 0.97
N GLY A 134 -22.50 7.52 1.09
CA GLY A 134 -21.48 8.52 1.35
C GLY A 134 -20.75 8.30 2.69
N GLU A 135 -21.41 7.74 3.70
CA GLU A 135 -20.78 7.38 4.97
C GLU A 135 -19.85 6.19 4.82
N ALA A 136 -20.27 5.17 4.07
CA ALA A 136 -19.41 4.01 3.79
C ALA A 136 -18.12 4.43 3.07
N PHE A 137 -18.21 5.36 2.11
CA PHE A 137 -17.03 5.91 1.43
C PHE A 137 -16.12 6.71 2.37
N ARG A 138 -16.68 7.53 3.27
CA ARG A 138 -15.90 8.28 4.26
C ARG A 138 -15.17 7.34 5.21
N PHE A 139 -15.88 6.36 5.77
CA PHE A 139 -15.30 5.36 6.66
C PHE A 139 -14.14 4.59 5.98
N ALA A 140 -14.32 4.17 4.72
CA ALA A 140 -13.28 3.51 3.96
C ALA A 140 -12.06 4.41 3.72
N ALA A 141 -12.29 5.69 3.39
CA ALA A 141 -11.21 6.66 3.16
C ALA A 141 -10.41 6.94 4.44
N GLU A 142 -11.08 7.15 5.58
CA GLU A 142 -10.45 7.36 6.88
C GLU A 142 -9.67 6.12 7.32
N THR A 143 -10.27 4.94 7.23
CA THR A 143 -9.63 3.66 7.58
C THR A 143 -8.38 3.43 6.73
N ARG A 144 -8.44 3.69 5.42
CA ARG A 144 -7.27 3.62 4.53
C ARG A 144 -6.18 4.62 4.95
N GLY A 145 -6.56 5.83 5.37
CA GLY A 145 -5.64 6.85 5.85
C GLY A 145 -4.84 6.44 7.09
N ASN A 146 -5.41 5.56 7.92
CA ASN A 146 -4.78 5.03 9.13
C ASN A 146 -3.82 3.84 8.87
N ILE A 147 -3.79 3.30 7.65
CA ILE A 147 -2.81 2.25 7.30
C ILE A 147 -1.42 2.87 7.35
N PRO A 148 -0.47 2.33 8.16
CA PRO A 148 0.85 2.92 8.33
C PRO A 148 1.58 3.11 6.98
N LYS A 149 1.88 4.36 6.64
CA LYS A 149 2.62 4.74 5.41
C LYS A 149 4.10 4.31 5.46
N ASP A 150 4.63 4.10 6.66
CA ASP A 150 6.03 3.74 6.92
C ASP A 150 6.38 2.27 6.61
N ALA A 151 5.49 1.53 5.94
CA ALA A 151 5.79 0.17 5.47
C ALA A 151 6.87 0.13 4.37
N LYS A 152 7.37 1.27 3.88
CA LYS A 152 8.47 1.42 2.90
C LYS A 152 9.90 1.37 3.50
N GLY A 153 10.13 0.77 4.67
CA GLY A 153 11.52 0.55 5.13
C GLY A 153 12.23 1.72 5.84
N PHE A 154 11.55 2.81 6.20
CA PHE A 154 12.13 3.91 6.99
C PHE A 154 11.99 3.75 8.52
N LEU A 155 13.12 3.63 9.23
CA LEU A 155 13.17 3.46 10.69
C LEU A 155 12.56 4.61 11.52
N ARG A 156 12.20 5.74 10.91
CA ARG A 156 11.66 6.95 11.55
C ARG A 156 10.55 7.54 10.68
N PRO A 157 9.52 8.18 11.29
CA PRO A 157 8.49 8.90 10.53
C PRO A 157 9.15 9.94 9.63
N LEU A 158 8.73 9.97 8.36
CA LEU A 158 9.26 10.92 7.39
C LEU A 158 8.50 12.25 7.46
N TYR A 159 9.22 13.33 7.18
CA TYR A 159 8.67 14.68 7.07
C TYR A 159 8.28 14.93 5.61
N GLU A 160 7.02 15.28 5.34
CA GLU A 160 6.47 15.32 3.97
C GLU A 160 6.32 16.76 3.42
N LEU A 161 6.71 16.96 2.16
CA LEU A 161 6.35 18.13 1.35
C LEU A 161 5.51 17.70 0.16
N ARG A 162 4.48 18.49 -0.15
CA ARG A 162 3.69 18.38 -1.38
C ARG A 162 4.06 19.50 -2.33
N ILE A 163 4.35 19.14 -3.56
CA ILE A 163 4.82 20.04 -4.62
C ILE A 163 3.85 19.94 -5.79
N VAL A 164 3.31 21.06 -6.24
CA VAL A 164 2.58 21.13 -7.52
C VAL A 164 3.61 21.22 -8.64
N ALA A 165 3.54 20.30 -9.58
CA ALA A 165 4.51 20.12 -10.65
C ALA A 165 3.78 20.08 -12.00
N GLU A 166 4.18 20.92 -12.93
CA GLU A 166 3.67 20.87 -14.32
C GLU A 166 4.10 19.56 -15.00
N ASP A 167 3.26 19.01 -15.88
CA ASP A 167 3.59 17.81 -16.64
C ASP A 167 4.41 18.16 -17.88
N ARG A 168 5.69 18.45 -17.68
CA ARG A 168 6.64 18.73 -18.77
C ARG A 168 8.04 18.20 -18.49
N PRO A 169 8.84 17.92 -19.53
CA PRO A 169 10.22 17.47 -19.37
C PRO A 169 11.05 18.40 -18.48
N GLY A 170 11.83 17.80 -17.57
CA GLY A 170 12.78 18.50 -16.71
C GLY A 170 12.23 18.98 -15.37
N VAL A 171 10.92 18.90 -15.09
CA VAL A 171 10.35 19.37 -13.81
C VAL A 171 10.90 18.60 -12.61
N ILE A 172 10.96 17.27 -12.69
CA ILE A 172 11.54 16.43 -11.63
C ILE A 172 13.03 16.77 -11.42
N ALA A 173 13.79 17.02 -12.49
CA ALA A 173 15.18 17.44 -12.39
C ALA A 173 15.31 18.84 -11.75
N GLY A 174 14.38 19.76 -12.06
CA GLY A 174 14.31 21.08 -11.46
C GLY A 174 14.01 21.06 -9.96
N ILE A 175 13.34 20.01 -9.47
CA ILE A 175 13.12 19.75 -8.05
C ILE A 175 14.32 19.04 -7.42
N ALA A 176 14.83 17.97 -8.03
CA ALA A 176 15.84 17.11 -7.44
C ALA A 176 17.24 17.73 -7.43
N SER A 177 17.64 18.43 -8.50
CA SER A 177 18.98 19.03 -8.62
C SER A 177 19.31 20.02 -7.51
N PRO A 178 18.46 21.02 -7.19
CA PRO A 178 18.78 21.95 -6.10
C PRO A 178 18.83 21.30 -4.73
N LEU A 179 18.02 20.27 -4.48
CA LEU A 179 18.08 19.52 -3.23
C LEU A 179 19.39 18.74 -3.12
N ALA A 180 19.84 18.13 -4.22
CA ALA A 180 21.13 17.46 -4.30
C ALA A 180 22.32 18.43 -4.12
N GLU A 181 22.29 19.60 -4.77
CA GLU A 181 23.28 20.68 -4.61
C GLU A 181 23.40 21.14 -3.15
N ALA A 182 22.28 21.15 -2.42
CA ALA A 182 22.22 21.49 -0.99
C ALA A 182 22.55 20.31 -0.05
N GLY A 183 22.86 19.13 -0.59
CA GLY A 183 23.14 17.91 0.18
C GLY A 183 21.91 17.33 0.90
N ILE A 184 20.70 17.66 0.45
CA ILE A 184 19.45 17.19 1.05
C ILE A 184 19.03 15.86 0.41
N ASN A 185 18.87 14.83 1.24
CA ASN A 185 18.50 13.50 0.77
C ASN A 185 16.98 13.29 0.78
N ILE A 186 16.39 13.06 -0.39
CA ILE A 186 14.99 12.67 -0.55
C ILE A 186 14.86 11.18 -0.17
N LYS A 187 14.09 10.88 0.87
CA LYS A 187 13.87 9.51 1.34
C LYS A 187 12.84 8.76 0.52
N ASP A 188 11.77 9.43 0.14
CA ASP A 188 10.72 8.85 -0.71
C ASP A 188 10.18 9.92 -1.67
N ILE A 189 9.77 9.49 -2.85
CA ILE A 189 9.09 10.31 -3.86
C ILE A 189 7.87 9.55 -4.37
N GLU A 190 6.72 10.22 -4.38
CA GLU A 190 5.46 9.64 -4.86
C GLU A 190 4.70 10.65 -5.72
N VAL A 191 4.14 10.17 -6.82
CA VAL A 191 3.22 10.96 -7.66
C VAL A 191 1.81 10.68 -7.15
N LEU A 192 1.15 11.68 -6.54
CA LEU A 192 -0.15 11.50 -5.90
C LEU A 192 -1.31 11.57 -6.91
N LYS A 193 -1.23 12.49 -7.88
CA LYS A 193 -2.21 12.69 -8.94
C LYS A 193 -1.50 13.20 -10.19
N VAL A 194 -1.89 12.68 -11.34
CA VAL A 194 -1.48 13.18 -12.66
C VAL A 194 -2.75 13.58 -13.40
N ARG A 195 -2.77 14.78 -13.96
CA ARG A 195 -3.76 15.23 -14.93
C ARG A 195 -3.02 15.54 -16.22
N GLU A 196 -3.51 15.02 -17.35
CA GLU A 196 -3.00 15.41 -18.66
C GLU A 196 -3.11 16.93 -18.81
N ASP A 197 -2.03 17.56 -19.27
CA ASP A 197 -1.91 19.00 -19.58
C ASP A 197 -2.02 20.01 -18.42
N GLU A 198 -2.49 19.62 -17.22
CA GLU A 198 -2.59 20.51 -16.03
C GLU A 198 -1.49 20.27 -14.98
N GLY A 199 -0.72 19.18 -15.10
CA GLY A 199 0.30 18.80 -14.12
C GLY A 199 -0.17 17.82 -13.04
N GLY A 200 0.63 17.67 -11.99
CA GLY A 200 0.42 16.71 -10.92
C GLY A 200 0.94 17.17 -9.57
N THR A 201 0.61 16.43 -8.52
CA THR A 201 1.16 16.66 -7.18
C THR A 201 2.19 15.60 -6.85
N LEU A 202 3.42 16.03 -6.59
CA LEU A 202 4.50 15.19 -6.07
C LEU A 202 4.54 15.29 -4.55
N ARG A 203 4.73 14.15 -3.89
CA ARG A 203 5.09 14.08 -2.47
C ARG A 203 6.57 13.74 -2.35
N LEU A 204 7.33 14.57 -1.66
CA LEU A 204 8.68 14.25 -1.22
C LEU A 204 8.68 14.01 0.29
N ALA A 205 9.48 13.04 0.73
CA ALA A 205 9.62 12.72 2.14
C ALA A 205 11.09 12.82 2.58
N PHE A 206 11.33 13.36 3.77
CA PHE A 206 12.66 13.67 4.31
C PHE A 206 12.90 13.00 5.67
N GLY A 207 14.17 12.75 6.00
CA GLY A 207 14.54 12.05 7.23
C GLY A 207 14.58 12.93 8.49
N SER A 208 14.48 14.25 8.33
CA SER A 208 14.54 15.22 9.43
C SER A 208 13.66 16.44 9.12
N LEU A 209 13.21 17.12 10.19
CA LEU A 209 12.47 18.37 10.05
C LEU A 209 13.35 19.47 9.42
N GLU A 210 14.64 19.49 9.77
CA GLU A 210 15.62 20.42 9.23
C GLU A 210 15.75 20.29 7.70
N ASP A 211 15.88 19.07 7.18
CA ASP A 211 15.93 18.82 5.74
C ASP A 211 14.64 19.24 5.04
N LEU A 212 13.48 19.01 5.66
CA LEU A 212 12.19 19.46 5.13
C LEU A 212 12.14 20.99 5.04
N GLU A 213 12.59 21.70 6.08
CA GLU A 213 12.54 23.16 6.12
C GLU A 213 13.48 23.78 5.10
N ARG A 214 14.70 23.25 4.99
CA ARG A 214 15.65 23.67 3.96
C ARG A 214 15.13 23.37 2.55
N ALA A 215 14.52 22.20 2.33
CA ALA A 215 13.93 21.84 1.05
C ALA A 215 12.76 22.77 0.67
N LEU A 216 11.91 23.12 1.63
CA LEU A 216 10.79 24.04 1.45
C LEU A 216 11.28 25.42 0.98
N GLU A 217 12.31 25.96 1.63
CA GLU A 217 12.89 27.26 1.28
C GLU A 217 13.49 27.25 -0.13
N ILE A 218 14.29 26.23 -0.44
CA ILE A 218 14.95 26.09 -1.74
C ILE A 218 13.93 26.00 -2.88
N LEU A 219 12.91 25.16 -2.71
CA LEU A 219 11.91 24.91 -3.76
C LEU A 219 10.97 26.11 -3.95
N LYS A 220 10.55 26.77 -2.87
CA LYS A 220 9.80 28.04 -2.95
C LYS A 220 10.63 29.13 -3.64
N GLY A 221 11.92 29.23 -3.31
CA GLY A 221 12.85 30.18 -3.94
C GLY A 221 13.02 29.98 -5.44
N ARG A 222 12.73 28.78 -5.96
CA ARG A 222 12.74 28.46 -7.39
C ARG A 222 11.35 28.52 -8.05
N GLY A 223 10.33 28.99 -7.33
CA GLY A 223 9.00 29.22 -7.89
C GLY A 223 8.08 28.00 -7.89
N PHE A 224 8.45 26.91 -7.22
CA PHE A 224 7.53 25.80 -7.02
C PHE A 224 6.47 26.15 -5.97
N GLU A 225 5.23 25.72 -6.21
CA GLU A 225 4.18 25.77 -5.19
C GLU A 225 4.34 24.57 -4.26
N VAL A 226 4.67 24.84 -2.99
CA VAL A 226 5.04 23.81 -2.00
C VAL A 226 4.30 24.02 -0.68
N SER A 227 3.73 22.95 -0.13
CA SER A 227 3.06 22.91 1.18
C SER A 227 3.59 21.76 2.06
N LYS A 228 3.60 21.95 3.38
CA LYS A 228 3.91 20.89 4.34
C LYS A 228 2.74 19.90 4.39
N GLY A 229 3.05 18.60 4.36
CA GLY A 229 2.09 17.50 4.32
C GLY A 229 1.48 17.13 5.66
#